data_AF-A0A840L6E1-F1
#
_entry.id   AF-A0A840L6E1-F1
#
_cell.length_a   1.000
_cell.length_b   1.000
_cell.length_c   1.000
_cell.angle_alpha   90.00
_cell.angle_beta   90.00
_cell.angle_gamma   90.00
#
_symmetry.space_group_name_H-M   'P 1'
#
loop_
_entity.id
_entity.type
_entity.pdbx_description
1 polymer ?
#
loop_
_entity_poly.entity_id
_entity_poly.type
_entity_poly.pdbx_seq_one_letter_code
_entity_poly.pdbx_strand_id
1 'polypeptide(L)'
;MHCPETSWKQLTLSGNELFERGLHRQAMQTYEDARTVALQHFQAWSTPADAVAAVVVSYLNLSEAQARSGCLAQASVSLCTLHMSLLHARANTELSCCLRNAAQSHLRESHAALLRFQDLHGDCPQVRHWLEQSYVSQAATEPEAGQARILH
;
A
#
# COMPACT_ATOMS: atom_id res chain seq x y z
N MET A 1 7.33 17.52 -22.51
CA MET A 1 6.82 17.32 -21.14
C MET A 1 6.57 15.82 -20.99
N HIS A 2 7.30 15.14 -20.12
CA HIS A 2 7.14 13.69 -19.93
C HIS A 2 6.05 13.49 -18.87
N CYS A 3 4.94 12.83 -19.24
CA CYS A 3 3.78 12.65 -18.37
C CYS A 3 4.09 11.52 -17.37
N PRO A 4 4.11 11.76 -16.05
CA PRO A 4 4.48 10.74 -15.07
C PRO A 4 3.56 9.50 -15.14
N GLU A 5 2.29 9.68 -15.49
CA GLU A 5 1.31 8.62 -15.70
C GLU A 5 1.76 7.65 -16.80
N THR A 6 2.25 8.18 -17.92
CA THR A 6 2.66 7.35 -19.06
C THR A 6 3.90 6.53 -18.70
N SER A 7 4.90 7.16 -18.08
CA SER A 7 6.14 6.48 -17.66
C SER A 7 5.86 5.43 -16.60
N TRP A 8 5.09 5.78 -15.58
CA TRP A 8 4.67 4.85 -14.53
C TRP A 8 3.90 3.66 -15.12
N LYS A 9 2.94 3.91 -16.03
CA LYS A 9 2.15 2.86 -16.65
C LYS A 9 3.01 1.91 -17.48
N GLN A 10 3.97 2.43 -18.23
CA GLN A 10 4.92 1.61 -19.00
C GLN A 10 5.77 0.73 -18.09
N LEU A 11 6.29 1.29 -16.99
CA LEU A 11 7.07 0.53 -16.01
C LEU A 11 6.21 -0.55 -15.34
N THR A 12 5.01 -0.22 -14.87
CA THR A 12 4.10 -1.20 -14.26
C THR A 12 3.73 -2.32 -15.23
N LEU A 13 3.42 -2.01 -16.49
CA LEU A 13 3.12 -3.03 -17.51
C LEU A 13 4.33 -3.93 -17.80
N SER A 14 5.52 -3.35 -17.95
CA SER A 14 6.74 -4.12 -18.16
C SER A 14 7.08 -5.00 -16.95
N GLY A 15 6.90 -4.47 -15.74
CA GLY A 15 7.06 -5.23 -14.49
C GLY A 15 6.10 -6.40 -14.40
N ASN A 16 4.82 -6.19 -14.77
CA ASN A 16 3.82 -7.26 -14.82
C ASN A 16 4.21 -8.35 -15.81
N GLU A 17 4.64 -8.00 -17.02
CA GLU A 17 5.11 -8.97 -18.03
C GLU A 17 6.30 -9.81 -17.53
N LEU A 18 7.26 -9.18 -16.84
CA LEU A 18 8.39 -9.87 -16.22
C LEU A 18 7.93 -10.79 -15.08
N PHE A 19 6.99 -10.32 -14.27
CA PHE A 19 6.43 -11.06 -13.14
C PHE A 19 5.71 -12.32 -13.61
N GLU A 20 4.83 -12.22 -14.61
CA GLU A 20 4.10 -13.36 -15.19
C GLU A 20 5.05 -14.40 -15.82
N ARG A 21 6.22 -13.98 -16.28
CA ARG A 21 7.27 -14.87 -16.80
C ARG A 21 8.14 -15.53 -15.71
N GLY A 22 7.84 -15.28 -14.43
CA GLY A 22 8.63 -15.76 -13.29
C GLY A 22 9.95 -15.03 -13.08
N LEU A 23 10.20 -13.92 -13.80
CA LEU A 23 11.43 -13.13 -13.71
C LEU A 23 11.36 -12.12 -12.55
N HIS A 24 11.03 -12.61 -11.35
CA HIS A 24 10.65 -11.77 -10.20
C HIS A 24 11.73 -10.76 -9.78
N ARG A 25 13.02 -11.10 -9.89
CA ARG A 25 14.11 -10.16 -9.57
C ARG A 25 14.18 -8.99 -10.56
N GLN A 26 13.87 -9.23 -11.85
CA GLN A 26 13.81 -8.17 -12.86
C GLN A 26 12.55 -7.33 -12.66
N ALA A 27 11.40 -7.98 -12.43
CA ALA A 27 10.15 -7.29 -12.09
C ALA A 27 10.30 -6.39 -10.87
N MET A 28 11.02 -6.84 -9.84
CA MET A 28 11.33 -6.05 -8.65
C MET A 28 12.04 -4.73 -9.00
N GLN A 29 13.06 -4.77 -9.88
CA GLN A 29 13.73 -3.54 -10.32
C GLN A 29 12.77 -2.62 -11.07
N THR A 30 11.95 -3.16 -11.97
CA THR A 30 10.98 -2.35 -12.73
C THR A 30 9.92 -1.72 -11.83
N TYR A 31 9.43 -2.43 -10.81
CA TYR A 31 8.49 -1.87 -9.83
C TYR A 31 9.14 -0.85 -8.90
N GLU A 32 10.43 -0.99 -8.57
CA GLU A 32 11.19 0.01 -7.84
C GLU A 32 11.27 1.33 -8.63
N ASP A 33 11.53 1.23 -9.94
CA ASP A 33 11.55 2.38 -10.85
C ASP A 33 10.16 3.01 -10.95
N ALA A 34 9.10 2.20 -11.07
CA ALA A 34 7.71 2.68 -11.06
C ALA A 34 7.37 3.42 -9.77
N ARG A 35 7.76 2.89 -8.61
CA ARG A 35 7.59 3.54 -7.31
C ARG A 35 8.31 4.88 -7.26
N THR A 36 9.54 4.93 -7.79
CA THR A 36 10.36 6.14 -7.85
C THR A 36 9.68 7.21 -8.68
N VAL A 37 9.18 6.88 -9.88
CA VAL A 37 8.42 7.82 -10.72
C VAL A 37 7.18 8.33 -10.00
N ALA A 38 6.39 7.44 -9.38
CA ALA A 38 5.18 7.81 -8.67
C ALA A 38 5.44 8.81 -7.53
N LEU A 39 6.49 8.57 -6.74
CA LEU A 39 6.86 9.43 -5.61
C LEU A 39 7.51 10.75 -6.05
N GLN A 40 8.47 10.71 -6.99
CA GLN A 40 9.18 11.92 -7.45
C GLN A 40 8.25 12.92 -8.13
N HIS A 41 7.25 12.42 -8.84
CA HIS A 41 6.30 13.24 -9.57
C HIS A 41 4.94 13.35 -8.88
N PHE A 42 4.83 13.03 -7.59
CA PHE A 42 3.55 12.94 -6.87
C PHE A 42 2.64 14.17 -7.03
N GLN A 43 3.21 15.38 -7.05
CA GLN A 43 2.45 16.63 -7.23
C GLN A 43 2.09 16.95 -8.70
N ALA A 44 2.71 16.27 -9.65
CA ALA A 44 2.54 16.48 -11.09
C ALA A 44 1.52 15.51 -11.72
N TRP A 45 0.92 14.61 -10.93
CA TRP A 45 -0.17 13.76 -11.39
C TRP A 45 -1.44 14.57 -11.64
N SER A 46 -2.24 14.07 -12.58
CA SER A 46 -3.50 14.66 -13.02
C SER A 46 -4.47 14.88 -11.86
N THR A 47 -4.54 13.93 -10.93
CA THR A 47 -5.33 14.07 -9.70
C THR A 47 -4.57 13.52 -8.49
N PRO A 48 -4.85 14.03 -7.27
CA PRO A 48 -4.29 13.46 -6.04
C PRO A 48 -4.67 11.99 -5.82
N ALA A 49 -5.84 11.58 -6.31
CA ALA A 49 -6.28 10.18 -6.20
C ALA A 49 -5.44 9.27 -7.08
N ASP A 50 -5.14 9.68 -8.32
CA ASP A 50 -4.29 8.92 -9.23
C ASP A 50 -2.86 8.79 -8.70
N ALA A 51 -2.32 9.87 -8.10
CA ALA A 51 -1.02 9.86 -7.46
C ALA A 51 -0.94 8.81 -6.34
N VAL A 52 -1.95 8.77 -5.46
CA VAL A 52 -2.02 7.79 -4.36
C VAL A 52 -2.19 6.38 -4.91
N ALA A 53 -3.07 6.18 -5.89
CA ALA A 53 -3.28 4.87 -6.50
C ALA A 53 -1.99 4.33 -7.15
N ALA A 54 -1.24 5.18 -7.86
CA ALA A 54 0.02 4.79 -8.47
C ALA A 54 1.08 4.40 -7.42
N VAL A 55 1.18 5.14 -6.32
CA VAL A 55 2.06 4.80 -5.21
C VAL A 55 1.65 3.45 -4.60
N VAL A 56 0.36 3.26 -4.30
CA VAL A 56 -0.17 2.01 -3.71
C VAL A 56 0.15 0.81 -4.59
N VAL A 57 -0.19 0.88 -5.88
CA VAL A 57 0.05 -0.21 -6.84
C VAL A 57 1.54 -0.52 -6.96
N SER A 58 2.40 0.51 -7.06
CA SER A 58 3.86 0.29 -7.11
C SER A 58 4.40 -0.43 -5.87
N TYR A 59 3.94 -0.04 -4.66
CA TYR A 59 4.36 -0.71 -3.42
C TYR A 59 3.87 -2.15 -3.33
N LEU A 60 2.61 -2.41 -3.70
CA LEU A 60 2.04 -3.76 -3.66
C LEU A 60 2.76 -4.69 -4.64
N ASN A 61 2.91 -4.27 -5.89
CA ASN A 61 3.60 -5.04 -6.93
C ASN A 61 5.07 -5.30 -6.55
N LEU A 62 5.77 -4.29 -6.04
CA LEU A 62 7.14 -4.43 -5.56
C LEU A 62 7.23 -5.44 -4.41
N SER A 63 6.34 -5.34 -3.42
CA SER A 63 6.36 -6.23 -2.26
C SER A 63 6.10 -7.69 -2.66
N GLU A 64 5.23 -7.91 -3.63
CA GLU A 64 4.96 -9.26 -4.13
C GLU A 64 6.17 -9.80 -4.90
N ALA A 65 6.79 -8.99 -5.77
CA ALA A 65 8.01 -9.39 -6.48
C ALA A 65 9.18 -9.68 -5.53
N GLN A 66 9.33 -8.89 -4.46
CA GLN A 66 10.29 -9.13 -3.38
C GLN A 66 10.02 -10.48 -2.70
N ALA A 67 8.77 -10.76 -2.32
CA ALA A 67 8.40 -12.00 -1.66
C ALA A 67 8.65 -13.22 -2.57
N ARG A 68 8.24 -13.15 -3.84
CA ARG A 68 8.47 -14.19 -4.85
C ARG A 68 9.95 -14.42 -5.17
N SER A 69 10.80 -13.44 -4.90
CA SER A 69 12.26 -13.54 -5.04
C SER A 69 12.96 -14.04 -3.76
N GLY A 70 12.21 -14.35 -2.70
CA GLY A 70 12.75 -14.77 -1.40
C GLY A 70 13.20 -13.60 -0.49
N CYS A 71 13.00 -12.35 -0.91
CA CYS A 71 13.40 -11.15 -0.18
C CYS A 71 12.32 -10.72 0.84
N LEU A 72 11.90 -11.64 1.72
CA LEU A 72 10.76 -11.44 2.62
C LEU A 72 10.91 -10.22 3.55
N ALA A 73 12.12 -9.95 4.04
CA ALA A 73 12.37 -8.77 4.89
C ALA A 73 12.16 -7.44 4.14
N GLN A 74 12.45 -7.40 2.84
CA GLN A 74 12.18 -6.21 2.03
C GLN A 74 10.68 -6.08 1.73
N ALA A 75 10.02 -7.20 1.42
CA ALA A 75 8.58 -7.23 1.20
C ALA A 75 7.79 -6.73 2.42
N SER A 76 8.14 -7.18 3.63
CA SER A 76 7.50 -6.72 4.86
C SER A 76 7.71 -5.23 5.09
N VAL A 77 8.92 -4.71 4.86
CA VAL A 77 9.22 -3.28 4.98
C VAL A 77 8.42 -2.46 3.98
N SER A 78 8.33 -2.90 2.72
CA SER A 78 7.53 -2.23 1.69
C SER A 78 6.05 -2.12 2.07
N LEU A 79 5.44 -3.23 2.51
CA LEU A 79 4.04 -3.26 2.94
C LEU A 79 3.79 -2.39 4.17
N CYS A 80 4.64 -2.49 5.19
CA CYS A 80 4.53 -1.67 6.39
C CYS A 80 4.67 -0.18 6.08
N THR A 81 5.62 0.18 5.22
CA THR A 81 5.84 1.57 4.78
C THR A 81 4.64 2.14 4.05
N LEU A 82 4.07 1.36 3.11
CA LEU A 82 2.84 1.75 2.41
C LEU A 82 1.72 2.00 3.42
N HIS A 83 1.46 1.02 4.29
CA HIS A 83 0.33 1.07 5.21
C HIS A 83 0.45 2.23 6.21
N MET A 84 1.63 2.41 6.81
CA MET A 84 1.93 3.57 7.67
C MET A 84 1.70 4.90 6.96
N SER A 85 2.17 5.02 5.73
CA SER A 85 2.05 6.26 4.96
C SER A 85 0.59 6.61 4.71
N LEU A 86 -0.26 5.62 4.43
CA LEU A 86 -1.70 5.81 4.26
C LEU A 86 -2.39 6.20 5.58
N LEU A 87 -2.00 5.59 6.70
CA LEU A 87 -2.53 5.97 8.03
C LEU A 87 -2.18 7.41 8.39
N HIS A 88 -0.93 7.81 8.19
CA HIS A 88 -0.48 9.19 8.41
C HIS A 88 -1.17 10.17 7.47
N ALA A 89 -1.28 9.84 6.18
CA ALA A 89 -1.94 10.70 5.21
C ALA A 89 -3.42 10.91 5.55
N ARG A 90 -4.13 9.85 5.97
CA ARG A 90 -5.52 9.97 6.43
C ARG A 90 -5.66 10.88 7.65
N ALA A 91 -4.76 10.75 8.64
CA ALA A 91 -4.84 11.48 9.89
C ALA A 91 -4.33 12.94 9.80
N ASN A 92 -3.55 13.27 8.76
CA ASN A 92 -2.95 14.59 8.64
C ASN A 92 -3.96 15.65 8.18
N THR A 93 -4.39 16.51 9.11
CA THR A 93 -5.37 17.58 8.87
C THR A 93 -4.86 18.67 7.92
N GLU A 94 -3.54 18.78 7.72
CA GLU A 94 -2.93 19.74 6.79
C GLU A 94 -3.04 19.29 5.33
N LEU A 95 -3.26 17.99 5.07
CA LEU A 95 -3.50 17.48 3.72
C LEU A 95 -4.91 17.82 3.23
N SER A 96 -5.06 17.96 1.90
CA SER A 96 -6.36 18.19 1.30
C SER A 96 -7.32 17.02 1.56
N CYS A 97 -8.63 17.31 1.61
CA CYS A 97 -9.64 16.26 1.78
C CYS A 97 -9.55 15.17 0.69
N CYS A 98 -9.20 15.55 -0.55
CA CYS A 98 -8.98 14.61 -1.64
C CYS A 98 -7.86 13.61 -1.33
N LEU A 99 -6.71 14.07 -0.81
CA LEU A 99 -5.60 13.18 -0.43
C LEU A 99 -5.96 12.26 0.73
N ARG A 100 -6.62 12.81 1.76
CA ARG A 100 -7.07 12.00 2.91
C ARG A 100 -8.06 10.91 2.50
N ASN A 101 -9.01 11.25 1.63
CA ASN A 101 -10.02 10.31 1.12
C ASN A 101 -9.40 9.24 0.20
N ALA A 102 -8.45 9.63 -0.65
CA ALA A 102 -7.70 8.68 -1.46
C ALA A 102 -6.91 7.71 -0.58
N ALA A 103 -6.19 8.21 0.44
CA ALA A 103 -5.47 7.38 1.39
C ALA A 103 -6.41 6.42 2.15
N GLN A 104 -7.55 6.91 2.63
CA GLN A 104 -8.59 6.11 3.30
C GLN A 104 -9.08 4.96 2.41
N SER A 105 -9.29 5.22 1.12
CA SER A 105 -9.81 4.21 0.17
C SER A 105 -8.87 3.01 0.03
N HIS A 106 -7.55 3.22 0.16
CA HIS A 106 -6.53 2.17 0.03
C HIS A 106 -6.07 1.54 1.36
N LEU A 107 -6.59 1.99 2.51
CA LEU A 107 -6.24 1.39 3.80
C LEU A 107 -6.72 -0.08 3.90
N ARG A 108 -7.91 -0.39 3.37
CA ARG A 108 -8.44 -1.77 3.37
C ARG A 108 -7.56 -2.70 2.54
N GLU A 109 -7.13 -2.23 1.37
CA GLU A 109 -6.30 -2.99 0.44
C GLU A 109 -4.91 -3.29 1.03
N SER A 110 -4.24 -2.26 1.57
CA SER A 110 -2.93 -2.42 2.21
C SER A 110 -3.00 -3.27 3.48
N HIS A 111 -4.06 -3.17 4.27
CA HIS A 111 -4.29 -4.04 5.43
C HIS A 111 -4.49 -5.50 5.00
N ALA A 112 -5.29 -5.75 3.96
CA ALA A 112 -5.47 -7.09 3.43
C ALA A 112 -4.17 -7.68 2.88
N ALA A 113 -3.29 -6.86 2.30
CA ALA A 113 -1.96 -7.29 1.86
C ALA A 113 -1.05 -7.69 3.03
N LEU A 114 -1.06 -6.95 4.15
CA LEU A 114 -0.34 -7.32 5.38
C LEU A 114 -0.82 -8.66 5.95
N LEU A 115 -2.14 -8.88 6.01
CA LEU A 115 -2.72 -10.15 6.47
C LEU A 115 -2.30 -11.32 5.57
N ARG A 116 -2.41 -11.16 4.25
CA ARG A 116 -1.98 -12.18 3.29
C ARG A 116 -0.49 -12.50 3.42
N PHE A 117 0.34 -11.48 3.66
CA PHE A 117 1.77 -11.69 3.86
C PHE A 117 2.07 -12.57 5.08
N GLN A 118 1.38 -12.33 6.21
CA GLN A 118 1.55 -13.19 7.41
C GLN A 118 1.04 -14.61 7.19
N ASP A 119 -0.09 -14.77 6.52
CA ASP A 119 -0.65 -16.09 6.22
C ASP A 119 0.30 -16.93 5.35
N LEU A 120 0.93 -16.31 4.35
CA LEU A 120 1.82 -17.00 3.41
C LEU A 120 3.24 -17.22 3.92
N HIS A 121 3.76 -16.34 4.78
CA HIS A 121 5.18 -16.34 5.16
C HIS A 121 5.43 -16.51 6.66
N GLY A 122 4.36 -16.67 7.44
CA GLY A 122 4.42 -16.78 8.88
C GLY A 122 4.50 -15.43 9.57
N ASP A 123 4.56 -15.49 10.89
CA ASP A 123 4.50 -14.31 11.74
C ASP A 123 5.72 -13.41 11.57
N CYS A 124 5.47 -12.18 11.14
CA CYS A 124 6.46 -11.11 11.07
C CYS A 124 6.11 -10.05 12.12
N PRO A 125 6.96 -9.81 13.14
CA PRO A 125 6.67 -8.89 14.24
C PRO A 125 6.35 -7.46 13.78
N GLN A 126 7.04 -6.98 12.74
CA GLN A 126 6.79 -5.65 12.16
C GLN A 126 5.40 -5.56 11.54
N VAL A 127 4.99 -6.59 10.78
CA VAL A 127 3.66 -6.65 10.17
C VAL A 127 2.58 -6.77 11.25
N ARG A 128 2.80 -7.58 12.29
CA ARG A 128 1.89 -7.73 13.43
C ARG A 128 1.65 -6.38 14.11
N HIS A 129 2.72 -5.65 14.43
CA HIS A 129 2.62 -4.35 15.07
C HIS A 129 1.69 -3.40 14.31
N TRP A 130 1.83 -3.33 12.98
CA TRP A 130 1.00 -2.45 12.16
C TRP A 130 -0.44 -2.95 11.99
N LEU A 131 -0.68 -4.26 11.97
CA LEU A 131 -2.03 -4.83 12.00
C LEU A 131 -2.77 -4.49 13.30
N GLU A 132 -2.08 -4.59 14.45
CA GLU A 132 -2.65 -4.26 15.77
C GLU A 132 -2.98 -2.77 15.91
N GLN A 133 -2.09 -1.89 15.47
CA GLN A 133 -2.34 -0.43 15.44
C GLN A 133 -3.55 -0.05 14.58
N SER A 134 -3.73 -0.76 13.47
CA SER A 134 -4.83 -0.53 12.53
C SER A 134 -6.18 -0.98 13.06
N TYR A 135 -6.19 -2.06 13.83
CA TYR A 135 -7.37 -2.53 14.54
C TYR A 135 -7.83 -1.49 15.58
N VAL A 136 -6.90 -0.96 16.38
CA VAL A 136 -7.20 0.08 17.38
C VAL A 136 -7.72 1.36 16.71
N SER A 137 -7.15 1.76 15.57
CA SER A 137 -7.59 2.96 14.85
C SER A 137 -8.97 2.79 14.19
N GLN A 138 -9.33 1.57 13.77
CA GLN A 138 -10.66 1.25 13.24
C GLN A 138 -11.72 1.18 14.35
N ALA A 139 -11.41 0.53 15.48
CA ALA A 139 -12.29 0.45 16.64
C ALA A 139 -12.61 1.83 17.23
N ALA A 140 -11.67 2.78 17.17
CA ALA A 140 -11.90 4.16 17.59
C ALA A 140 -12.80 4.97 16.64
N THR A 141 -13.11 4.45 15.44
CA THR A 141 -13.96 5.11 14.44
C THR A 141 -15.33 4.45 14.27
N GLU A 142 -15.58 3.32 14.91
CA GLU A 142 -16.93 2.75 15.00
C GLU A 142 -17.68 3.42 16.18
N PRO A 143 -18.84 4.06 15.95
CA PRO A 143 -19.70 4.42 17.07
C PRO A 143 -20.20 3.12 17.71
N GLU A 144 -20.04 2.99 19.04
CA GLU A 144 -20.57 1.87 19.83
C GLU A 144 -22.08 1.67 19.56
N ALA A 145 -22.41 0.84 18.58
CA ALA A 145 -23.75 0.33 18.38
C ALA A 145 -23.83 -1.04 19.06
N GLY A 146 -24.33 -1.06 20.30
CA GLY A 146 -24.91 -2.28 20.86
C GLY A 146 -24.39 -2.70 22.24
N GLN A 147 -24.74 -1.94 23.28
CA GLN A 147 -25.01 -2.53 24.60
C GLN A 147 -26.48 -2.31 24.98
N ALA A 148 -27.39 -2.95 24.25
CA ALA A 148 -28.71 -3.28 24.80
C ALA A 148 -28.58 -4.60 25.56
N ARG A 149 -28.12 -4.55 26.81
CA ARG A 149 -28.29 -5.67 27.74
C ARG A 149 -29.76 -5.72 28.13
N ILE A 150 -30.43 -6.77 27.65
CA ILE A 150 -31.69 -7.28 28.15
C ILE A 150 -31.51 -7.52 29.66
N LEU A 151 -32.32 -6.86 30.49
CA LEU A 151 -32.60 -7.30 31.85
C LEU A 151 -34.05 -7.79 31.87
N HIS A 152 -34.19 -9.09 32.06
CA HIS A 152 -35.38 -9.72 32.62
C HIS A 152 -35.24 -9.72 34.14
#